data_AF-A0A535IV18-F1
#
_entry.id   AF-A0A535IV18-F1
#
_cell.length_a   1.000
_cell.length_b   1.000
_cell.length_c   1.000
_cell.angle_alpha   90.00
_cell.angle_beta   90.00
_cell.angle_gamma   90.00
#
_symmetry.space_group_name_H-M   'P 1'
#
loop_
_entity.id
_entity.type
_entity.pdbx_description
1 polymer ?
#
loop_
_entity_poly.entity_id
_entity_poly.type
_entity_poly.pdbx_seq_one_letter_code
_entity_poly.pdbx_strand_id
1 'polypeptide(L)'
;KDQLWVKVDRKRKIAATTLLRAVGYEQNDEIGALFTTIDTDPDHPYISQTLDKDVTHTQQEALIEVYKKLRPGDPPTGDNARQLVESLFFNFRRYDLGRVGRYKFNKKLDPVAARMGTELPREQRTITREDIAAIVGHLVELNRGLGLKDDIDHLGNRRIRANGELIQNAFRIGLLRMERVVRERMTIQEIRSWRR
;
A
#
# COMPACT_ATOMS: atom_id res chain seq x y z
N LYS A 1 -2.39 2.15 -22.92
CA LYS A 1 -2.33 3.60 -22.61
C LYS A 1 -3.45 3.88 -21.62
N ASP A 2 -3.32 4.93 -20.81
CA ASP A 2 -4.29 5.37 -19.78
C ASP A 2 -4.72 4.31 -18.75
N GLN A 3 -3.81 3.39 -18.42
CA GLN A 3 -4.01 2.37 -17.39
C GLN A 3 -3.06 2.59 -16.22
N LEU A 4 -3.60 2.47 -15.01
CA LEU A 4 -2.86 2.64 -13.78
C LEU A 4 -2.40 1.27 -13.23
N TRP A 5 -1.10 1.17 -12.99
CA TRP A 5 -0.47 -0.05 -12.49
C TRP A 5 0.24 0.22 -11.17
N VAL A 6 0.11 -0.72 -10.24
CA VAL A 6 0.82 -0.69 -8.95
C VAL A 6 1.82 -1.84 -8.88
N LYS A 7 2.96 -1.58 -8.25
CA LYS A 7 3.94 -2.60 -7.85
C LYS A 7 4.08 -2.56 -6.34
N VAL A 8 3.65 -3.61 -5.67
CA VAL A 8 3.83 -3.78 -4.23
C VAL A 8 5.14 -4.53 -3.97
N ASP A 9 5.96 -4.05 -3.04
CA ASP A 9 7.25 -4.66 -2.67
C ASP A 9 8.17 -5.02 -3.86
N ARG A 10 8.19 -4.15 -4.88
CA ARG A 10 8.96 -4.34 -6.14
C ARG A 10 8.62 -5.63 -6.90
N LYS A 11 7.46 -6.22 -6.66
CA LYS A 11 6.98 -7.42 -7.36
C LYS A 11 6.29 -7.07 -8.68
N ARG A 12 5.63 -8.07 -9.28
CA ARG A 12 4.93 -7.94 -10.57
C ARG A 12 3.83 -6.87 -10.49
N LYS A 13 3.54 -6.25 -11.63
CA LYS A 13 2.50 -5.22 -11.74
C LYS A 13 1.12 -5.84 -11.50
N ILE A 14 0.26 -5.10 -10.82
CA ILE A 14 -1.18 -5.33 -10.65
C ILE A 14 -1.93 -4.07 -11.09
N ALA A 15 -3.19 -4.20 -11.50
CA ALA A 15 -4.02 -3.03 -11.76
C ALA A 15 -4.24 -2.25 -10.45
N ALA A 16 -4.29 -0.92 -10.52
CA ALA A 16 -4.49 -0.09 -9.33
C ALA A 16 -5.85 -0.36 -8.66
N THR A 17 -6.88 -0.65 -9.46
CA THR A 17 -8.23 -1.00 -9.00
C THR A 17 -8.26 -2.31 -8.23
N THR A 18 -7.45 -3.32 -8.62
CA THR A 18 -7.30 -4.56 -7.85
C THR A 18 -6.76 -4.27 -6.45
N LEU A 19 -5.81 -3.33 -6.31
CA LEU A 19 -5.32 -2.94 -4.99
C LEU A 19 -6.38 -2.18 -4.19
N LEU A 20 -7.11 -1.25 -4.81
CA LEU A 20 -8.20 -0.51 -4.17
C LEU A 20 -9.29 -1.46 -3.65
N ARG A 21 -9.64 -2.48 -4.44
CA ARG A 21 -10.58 -3.53 -4.04
C ARG A 21 -10.04 -4.35 -2.88
N ALA A 22 -8.77 -4.75 -2.93
CA ALA A 22 -8.12 -5.50 -1.86
C ALA A 22 -8.09 -4.75 -0.51
N VAL A 23 -8.04 -3.41 -0.52
CA VAL A 23 -8.03 -2.60 0.71
C VAL A 23 -9.41 -2.19 1.21
N GLY A 24 -10.48 -2.44 0.45
CA GLY A 24 -11.86 -2.26 0.95
C GLY A 24 -12.88 -1.63 0.01
N TYR A 25 -12.50 -1.15 -1.18
CA TYR A 25 -13.45 -0.55 -2.13
C TYR A 25 -14.01 -1.63 -3.05
N GLU A 26 -15.10 -2.29 -2.65
CA GLU A 26 -15.50 -3.55 -3.25
C GLU A 26 -16.18 -3.40 -4.60
N GLN A 27 -16.99 -2.36 -4.78
CA GLN A 27 -17.82 -2.19 -5.97
C GLN A 27 -17.15 -1.28 -6.99
N ASN A 28 -17.36 -1.56 -8.27
CA ASN A 28 -16.83 -0.72 -9.35
C ASN A 28 -17.41 0.71 -9.27
N ASP A 29 -18.69 0.82 -8.91
CA ASP A 29 -19.36 2.11 -8.74
C ASP A 29 -18.77 2.91 -7.57
N GLU A 30 -18.41 2.23 -6.48
CA GLU A 30 -17.73 2.85 -5.34
C GLU A 30 -16.34 3.37 -5.75
N ILE A 31 -15.55 2.55 -6.43
CA ILE A 31 -14.23 2.95 -6.96
C ILE A 31 -14.39 4.13 -7.92
N GLY A 32 -15.35 4.06 -8.86
CA GLY A 32 -15.61 5.15 -9.81
C GLY A 32 -16.01 6.44 -9.11
N ALA A 33 -16.90 6.36 -8.12
CA ALA A 33 -17.39 7.51 -7.35
C ALA A 33 -16.25 8.31 -6.71
N LEU A 34 -15.23 7.63 -6.16
CA LEU A 34 -14.07 8.28 -5.52
C LEU A 34 -13.32 9.23 -6.45
N PHE A 35 -13.28 8.93 -7.75
CA PHE A 35 -12.48 9.65 -8.73
C PHE A 35 -13.31 10.53 -9.67
N THR A 36 -14.62 10.63 -9.49
CA THR A 36 -15.51 11.45 -10.34
C THR A 36 -15.06 12.91 -10.48
N THR A 37 -14.54 13.51 -9.40
CA THR A 37 -14.05 14.89 -9.41
C THR A 37 -12.64 15.04 -9.98
N ILE A 38 -11.91 13.93 -10.11
CA ILE A 38 -10.48 13.87 -10.46
C ILE A 38 -10.24 13.36 -11.88
N ASP A 39 -10.99 12.36 -12.33
CA ASP A 39 -10.90 11.75 -13.66
C ASP A 39 -11.99 12.33 -14.57
N THR A 40 -11.84 13.61 -14.90
CA THR A 40 -12.86 14.37 -15.66
C THR A 40 -12.55 14.49 -17.15
N ASP A 41 -11.50 13.85 -17.64
CA ASP A 41 -11.10 13.89 -19.05
C ASP A 41 -11.79 12.77 -19.85
N PRO A 42 -12.70 13.08 -20.78
CA PRO A 42 -13.39 12.06 -21.58
C PRO A 42 -12.47 11.30 -22.54
N ASP A 43 -11.37 11.91 -22.99
CA ASP A 43 -10.46 11.31 -23.96
C ASP A 43 -9.49 10.33 -23.29
N HIS A 44 -9.23 10.52 -21.99
CA HIS A 44 -8.30 9.71 -21.20
C HIS A 44 -8.92 9.24 -19.87
N PRO A 45 -9.95 8.38 -19.88
CA PRO A 45 -10.63 7.96 -18.66
C PRO A 45 -9.83 6.86 -17.93
N TYR A 46 -8.88 7.28 -17.09
CA TYR A 46 -7.88 6.40 -16.47
C TYR A 46 -8.49 5.29 -15.60
N ILE A 47 -9.50 5.63 -14.79
CA ILE A 47 -10.09 4.69 -13.83
C ILE A 47 -10.92 3.64 -14.56
N SER A 48 -11.75 4.05 -15.53
CA SER A 48 -12.56 3.13 -16.32
C SER A 48 -11.70 2.14 -17.11
N GLN A 49 -10.66 2.61 -17.80
CA GLN A 49 -9.74 1.74 -18.54
C GLN A 49 -8.93 0.81 -17.62
N THR A 50 -8.68 1.23 -16.39
CA THR A 50 -8.03 0.37 -15.39
C THR A 50 -8.99 -0.70 -14.86
N LEU A 51 -10.26 -0.36 -14.63
CA LEU A 51 -11.32 -1.30 -14.26
C LEU A 51 -11.52 -2.37 -15.35
N ASP A 52 -11.47 -2.01 -16.63
CA ASP A 52 -11.57 -2.95 -17.74
C ASP A 52 -10.41 -3.98 -17.80
N LYS A 53 -9.27 -3.64 -17.19
CA LYS A 53 -8.11 -4.54 -17.06
C LYS A 53 -8.07 -5.28 -15.72
N ASP A 54 -8.92 -4.91 -14.78
CA ASP A 54 -9.07 -5.61 -13.53
C ASP A 54 -9.70 -6.98 -13.79
N VAL A 55 -9.02 -8.03 -13.36
CA VAL A 55 -9.52 -9.40 -13.50
C VAL A 55 -10.44 -9.77 -12.32
N THR A 56 -10.50 -8.92 -11.30
CA THR A 56 -11.16 -9.21 -10.02
C THR A 56 -12.47 -8.45 -9.87
N HIS A 57 -13.47 -9.11 -9.31
CA HIS A 57 -14.79 -8.52 -9.09
C HIS A 57 -15.14 -8.42 -7.61
N THR A 58 -14.53 -9.25 -6.76
CA THR A 58 -14.75 -9.24 -5.30
C THR A 58 -13.48 -8.90 -4.52
N GLN A 59 -13.64 -8.42 -3.28
CA GLN A 59 -12.50 -8.15 -2.40
C GLN A 59 -11.63 -9.40 -2.18
N GLN A 60 -12.24 -10.57 -2.01
CA GLN A 60 -11.53 -11.81 -1.75
C GLN A 60 -10.68 -12.23 -2.96
N GLU A 61 -11.20 -12.09 -4.18
CA GLU A 61 -10.44 -12.32 -5.41
C GLU A 61 -9.27 -11.34 -5.55
N ALA A 62 -9.50 -10.06 -5.26
CA ALA A 62 -8.47 -9.03 -5.27
C ALA A 62 -7.33 -9.33 -4.28
N LEU A 63 -7.67 -9.72 -3.05
CA LEU A 63 -6.70 -10.16 -2.05
C LEU A 63 -5.87 -11.34 -2.55
N ILE A 64 -6.52 -12.35 -3.13
CA ILE A 64 -5.87 -13.54 -3.68
C ILE A 64 -4.93 -13.17 -4.84
N GLU A 65 -5.35 -12.28 -5.74
CA GLU A 65 -4.53 -11.84 -6.88
C GLU A 65 -3.29 -11.07 -6.42
N VAL A 66 -3.46 -10.15 -5.45
CA VAL A 66 -2.33 -9.46 -4.79
C VAL A 66 -1.38 -10.47 -4.16
N TYR A 67 -1.91 -11.47 -3.44
CA TYR A 67 -1.10 -12.51 -2.79
C TYR A 67 -0.31 -13.32 -3.82
N LYS A 68 -0.95 -13.79 -4.92
CA LYS A 68 -0.28 -14.55 -5.99
C LYS A 68 0.90 -13.80 -6.60
N LYS A 69 0.78 -12.47 -6.79
CA LYS A 69 1.89 -11.66 -7.32
C LYS A 69 3.01 -11.45 -6.30
N LEU A 70 2.68 -11.38 -5.02
CA LEU A 70 3.66 -11.20 -3.94
C LEU A 70 4.40 -12.50 -3.60
N ARG A 71 3.69 -13.62 -3.58
CA ARG A 71 4.16 -14.96 -3.20
C ARG A 71 3.67 -16.02 -4.19
N PRO A 72 4.35 -16.16 -5.36
CA PRO A 72 3.90 -17.07 -6.41
C PRO A 72 4.02 -18.57 -6.06
N GLY A 73 4.73 -18.93 -4.98
CA GLY A 73 4.95 -20.32 -4.58
C GLY A 73 4.07 -20.82 -3.44
N ASP A 74 3.36 -19.94 -2.73
CA ASP A 74 2.52 -20.32 -1.59
C ASP A 74 1.05 -20.44 -2.05
N PRO A 75 0.28 -21.45 -1.58
CA PRO A 75 -1.12 -21.58 -1.95
C PRO A 75 -1.93 -20.38 -1.40
N PRO A 76 -2.64 -19.62 -2.26
CA PRO A 76 -3.39 -18.46 -1.82
C PRO A 76 -4.71 -18.90 -1.16
N THR A 77 -4.88 -18.57 0.12
CA THR A 77 -6.18 -18.63 0.80
C THR A 77 -6.65 -17.21 1.12
N GLY A 78 -7.96 -17.00 1.21
CA GLY A 78 -8.54 -15.68 1.49
C GLY A 78 -7.99 -15.07 2.79
N ASP A 79 -7.87 -15.87 3.84
CA ASP A 79 -7.37 -15.41 5.15
C ASP A 79 -5.88 -15.09 5.13
N ASN A 80 -5.05 -15.94 4.49
CA ASN A 80 -3.62 -15.67 4.36
C ASN A 80 -3.36 -14.41 3.52
N ALA A 81 -4.16 -14.21 2.48
CA ALA A 81 -4.10 -13.04 1.61
C ALA A 81 -4.47 -11.76 2.37
N ARG A 82 -5.59 -11.79 3.12
CA ARG A 82 -6.01 -10.69 3.98
C ARG A 82 -4.94 -10.34 5.01
N GLN A 83 -4.42 -11.33 5.73
CA GLN A 83 -3.37 -11.13 6.73
C GLN A 83 -2.09 -10.54 6.12
N LEU A 84 -1.72 -10.95 4.91
CA LEU A 84 -0.55 -10.39 4.22
C LEU A 84 -0.73 -8.91 3.93
N VAL A 85 -1.86 -8.52 3.35
CA VAL A 85 -2.16 -7.10 3.01
C VAL A 85 -2.23 -6.26 4.28
N GLU A 86 -2.93 -6.74 5.31
CA GLU A 86 -3.01 -6.09 6.62
C GLU A 86 -1.63 -5.87 7.24
N SER A 87 -0.81 -6.93 7.22
CA SER A 87 0.55 -6.88 7.73
C SER A 87 1.46 -5.95 6.92
N LEU A 88 1.15 -5.65 5.67
CA LEU A 88 2.03 -4.91 4.77
C LEU A 88 1.76 -3.40 4.83
N PHE A 89 0.50 -2.98 4.91
CA PHE A 89 0.12 -1.55 4.89
C PHE A 89 -0.32 -1.02 6.26
N PHE A 90 -1.05 -1.82 7.03
CA PHE A 90 -1.81 -1.34 8.19
C PHE A 90 -1.16 -1.71 9.54
N ASN A 91 -0.17 -2.60 9.53
CA ASN A 91 0.53 -3.02 10.74
C ASN A 91 1.72 -2.10 11.09
N PHE A 92 1.57 -1.35 12.18
CA PHE A 92 2.57 -0.41 12.69
C PHE A 92 3.94 -1.05 13.02
N ARG A 93 3.99 -2.35 13.35
CA ARG A 93 5.27 -3.04 13.61
C ARG A 93 6.09 -3.25 12.34
N ARG A 94 5.44 -3.33 11.18
CA ARG A 94 6.08 -3.60 9.89
C ARG A 94 6.19 -2.35 9.01
N TYR A 95 5.29 -1.40 9.18
CA TYR A 95 5.22 -0.19 8.36
C TYR A 95 5.04 1.05 9.24
N ASP A 96 5.94 2.02 9.10
CA ASP A 96 5.88 3.31 9.81
C ASP A 96 6.44 4.41 8.89
N LEU A 97 5.59 5.36 8.50
CA LEU A 97 5.99 6.56 7.77
C LEU A 97 6.88 7.48 8.62
N GLY A 98 6.79 7.36 9.95
CA GLY A 98 7.33 8.31 10.90
C GLY A 98 6.55 9.63 10.90
N ARG A 99 6.76 10.45 11.93
CA ARG A 99 6.05 11.73 12.09
C ARG A 99 6.28 12.69 10.92
N VAL A 100 7.54 12.83 10.49
CA VAL A 100 7.90 13.71 9.36
C VAL A 100 7.41 13.15 8.04
N GLY A 101 7.45 11.81 7.87
CA GLY A 101 6.92 11.18 6.67
C GLY A 101 5.42 11.39 6.54
N ARG A 102 4.66 11.18 7.62
CA ARG A 102 3.22 11.47 7.64
C ARG A 102 2.91 12.93 7.32
N TYR A 103 3.63 13.86 7.95
CA TYR A 103 3.47 15.29 7.66
C TYR A 103 3.70 15.62 6.17
N LYS A 104 4.81 15.12 5.59
CA LYS A 104 5.13 15.35 4.17
C LYS A 104 4.10 14.70 3.24
N PHE A 105 3.65 13.51 3.59
CA PHE A 105 2.65 12.75 2.86
C PHE A 105 1.33 13.54 2.77
N ASN A 106 0.80 13.96 3.92
CA ASN A 106 -0.41 14.79 3.98
C ASN A 106 -0.20 16.11 3.25
N LYS A 107 0.92 16.82 3.45
CA LYS A 107 1.18 18.07 2.72
C LYS A 107 1.09 17.91 1.20
N LYS A 108 1.49 16.76 0.65
CA LYS A 108 1.43 16.48 -0.78
C LYS A 108 0.01 16.10 -1.23
N LEU A 109 -0.69 15.28 -0.45
CA LEU A 109 -1.97 14.68 -0.87
C LEU A 109 -3.21 15.42 -0.39
N ASP A 110 -3.12 16.26 0.65
CA ASP A 110 -4.24 17.03 1.21
C ASP A 110 -5.04 17.80 0.14
N PRO A 111 -4.41 18.47 -0.87
CA PRO A 111 -5.17 19.16 -1.91
C PRO A 111 -6.04 18.23 -2.76
N VAL A 112 -5.54 17.01 -3.04
CA VAL A 112 -6.26 16.00 -3.82
C VAL A 112 -7.33 15.33 -2.98
N ALA A 113 -6.98 14.95 -1.75
CA ALA A 113 -7.91 14.35 -0.80
C ALA A 113 -9.10 15.28 -0.53
N ALA A 114 -8.86 16.58 -0.38
CA ALA A 114 -9.93 17.58 -0.24
C ALA A 114 -10.87 17.64 -1.46
N ARG A 115 -10.34 17.55 -2.70
CA ARG A 115 -11.17 17.47 -3.92
C ARG A 115 -11.95 16.17 -4.05
N MET A 116 -11.40 15.08 -3.50
CA MET A 116 -12.07 13.79 -3.38
C MET A 116 -13.04 13.74 -2.18
N GLY A 117 -13.18 14.81 -1.40
CA GLY A 117 -14.05 14.85 -0.22
C GLY A 117 -13.58 13.95 0.94
N THR A 118 -12.28 13.63 0.99
CA THR A 118 -11.69 12.72 1.97
C THR A 118 -10.71 13.45 2.88
N GLU A 119 -10.74 13.17 4.18
CA GLU A 119 -9.78 13.71 5.15
C GLU A 119 -8.72 12.65 5.52
N LEU A 120 -7.45 13.01 5.41
CA LEU A 120 -6.35 12.12 5.75
C LEU A 120 -5.95 12.27 7.23
N PRO A 121 -5.82 11.17 7.99
CA PRO A 121 -5.38 11.22 9.39
C PRO A 121 -4.04 11.94 9.57
N ARG A 122 -3.84 12.67 10.67
CA ARG A 122 -2.57 13.39 10.92
C ARG A 122 -1.59 12.62 11.81
N GLU A 123 -2.11 11.88 12.77
CA GLU A 123 -1.31 11.19 13.79
C GLU A 123 -1.03 9.72 13.46
N GLN A 124 -1.89 9.09 12.67
CA GLN A 124 -1.69 7.71 12.23
C GLN A 124 -0.49 7.63 11.29
N ARG A 125 0.53 6.87 11.67
CA ARG A 125 1.79 6.76 10.92
C ARG A 125 1.82 5.56 9.96
N THR A 126 0.81 4.70 9.99
CA THR A 126 0.57 3.71 8.94
C THR A 126 -0.19 4.37 7.79
N ILE A 127 -0.07 3.79 6.60
CA ILE A 127 -0.90 4.19 5.46
C ILE A 127 -2.32 3.68 5.69
N THR A 128 -3.33 4.46 5.31
CA THR A 128 -4.75 4.07 5.33
C THR A 128 -5.27 3.78 3.93
N ARG A 129 -6.49 3.25 3.82
CA ARG A 129 -7.14 3.03 2.51
C ARG A 129 -7.40 4.36 1.78
N GLU A 130 -7.74 5.40 2.52
CA GLU A 130 -7.94 6.77 2.01
C GLU A 130 -6.64 7.35 1.45
N ASP A 131 -5.52 7.11 2.14
CA ASP A 131 -4.21 7.49 1.65
C ASP A 131 -3.91 6.83 0.28
N ILE A 132 -4.24 5.54 0.11
CA ILE A 132 -4.03 4.81 -1.14
C ILE A 132 -4.92 5.37 -2.26
N ALA A 133 -6.18 5.66 -1.96
CA ALA A 133 -7.09 6.30 -2.92
C ALA A 133 -6.57 7.70 -3.33
N ALA A 134 -6.12 8.51 -2.38
CA ALA A 134 -5.55 9.83 -2.64
C ALA A 134 -4.25 9.78 -3.49
N ILE A 135 -3.40 8.75 -3.30
CA ILE A 135 -2.22 8.53 -4.16
C ILE A 135 -2.66 8.26 -5.60
N VAL A 136 -3.66 7.38 -5.80
CA VAL A 136 -4.17 7.05 -7.14
C VAL A 136 -4.77 8.30 -7.79
N GLY A 137 -5.56 9.07 -7.05
CA GLY A 137 -6.14 10.34 -7.53
C GLY A 137 -5.06 11.34 -7.91
N HIS A 138 -4.02 11.49 -7.08
CA HIS A 138 -2.92 12.41 -7.37
C HIS A 138 -2.14 11.99 -8.63
N LEU A 139 -1.98 10.69 -8.86
CA LEU A 139 -1.35 10.16 -10.07
C LEU A 139 -2.17 10.48 -11.33
N VAL A 140 -3.50 10.39 -11.25
CA VAL A 140 -4.41 10.77 -12.35
C VAL A 140 -4.24 12.26 -12.66
N GLU A 141 -4.27 13.14 -11.66
CA GLU A 141 -4.08 14.58 -11.86
C GLU A 141 -2.73 14.91 -12.51
N LEU A 142 -1.65 14.26 -12.06
CA LEU A 142 -0.32 14.44 -12.65
C LEU A 142 -0.26 14.00 -14.12
N ASN A 143 -0.93 12.90 -14.48
CA ASN A 143 -0.99 12.44 -15.87
C ASN A 143 -1.79 13.41 -16.75
N ARG A 144 -2.79 14.07 -16.19
CA ARG A 144 -3.54 15.16 -16.85
C ARG A 144 -2.78 16.49 -16.92
N GLY A 145 -1.57 16.55 -16.33
CA GLY A 145 -0.79 17.79 -16.22
C GLY A 145 -1.28 18.76 -15.15
N LEU A 146 -2.26 18.36 -14.34
CA LEU A 146 -2.82 19.14 -13.23
C LEU A 146 -2.02 18.87 -11.95
N GLY A 147 -0.77 19.30 -11.91
CA GLY A 147 0.02 19.17 -10.69
C GLY A 147 1.51 19.42 -10.88
N LEU A 148 2.19 19.65 -9.77
CA LEU A 148 3.63 19.86 -9.75
C LEU A 148 4.34 18.51 -9.61
N LYS A 149 5.15 18.18 -10.62
CA LYS A 149 6.11 17.07 -10.53
C LYS A 149 7.12 17.39 -9.42
N ASP A 150 7.43 16.39 -8.61
CA ASP A 150 8.40 16.58 -7.53
C ASP A 150 9.82 16.66 -8.09
N ASP A 151 10.58 17.63 -7.61
CA ASP A 151 12.02 17.66 -7.78
C ASP A 151 12.66 16.63 -6.82
N ILE A 152 13.07 15.51 -7.40
CA ILE A 152 13.66 14.39 -6.66
C ILE A 152 15.07 14.70 -6.13
N ASP A 153 15.75 15.69 -6.70
CA ASP A 153 17.10 16.08 -6.31
C ASP A 153 17.13 17.17 -5.25
N HIS A 154 15.98 17.81 -4.99
CA HIS A 154 15.84 18.79 -3.93
C HIS A 154 16.28 18.24 -2.57
N LEU A 155 17.20 18.93 -1.89
CA LEU A 155 17.79 18.47 -0.62
C LEU A 155 16.75 18.25 0.49
N GLY A 156 15.65 18.99 0.46
CA GLY A 156 14.51 18.76 1.37
C GLY A 156 13.90 17.35 1.26
N ASN A 157 14.08 16.66 0.13
CA ASN A 157 13.68 15.26 -0.10
C ASN A 157 14.81 14.26 0.17
N ARG A 158 16.04 14.74 0.42
CA ARG A 158 17.16 13.93 0.89
C ARG A 158 17.11 13.81 2.40
N ARG A 159 17.44 12.63 2.93
CA ARG A 159 17.56 12.36 4.36
C ARG A 159 18.96 11.84 4.67
N ILE A 160 19.63 12.51 5.61
CA ILE A 160 20.89 12.01 6.17
C ILE A 160 20.56 10.98 7.24
N ARG A 161 21.16 9.80 7.16
CA ARG A 161 21.06 8.76 8.19
C ARG A 161 22.29 8.84 9.07
N ALA A 162 22.10 9.20 10.34
CA ALA A 162 23.18 9.22 11.31
C ALA A 162 23.67 7.80 11.63
N ASN A 163 24.91 7.68 12.11
CA ASN A 163 25.51 6.39 12.46
C ASN A 163 24.63 5.60 13.46
N GLY A 164 24.04 6.28 14.45
CA GLY A 164 23.11 5.67 15.40
C GLY A 164 21.86 5.08 14.73
N GLU A 165 21.29 5.75 13.73
CA GLU A 165 20.16 5.23 12.95
C GLU A 165 20.56 3.98 12.16
N LEU A 166 21.75 3.99 11.54
CA LEU A 166 22.26 2.84 10.79
C LEU A 166 22.44 1.62 11.71
N ILE A 167 23.07 1.81 12.88
CA ILE A 167 23.28 0.75 13.87
C ILE A 167 21.94 0.25 14.42
N GLN A 168 21.03 1.16 14.79
CA GLN A 168 19.70 0.81 15.30
C GLN A 168 18.92 -0.02 14.27
N ASN A 169 18.99 0.33 12.98
CA ASN A 169 18.28 -0.39 11.95
C ASN A 169 18.88 -1.79 11.72
N ALA A 170 20.21 -1.91 11.73
CA ALA A 170 20.89 -3.21 11.67
C ALA A 170 20.52 -4.11 12.86
N PHE A 171 20.52 -3.54 14.08
CA PHE A 171 20.13 -4.25 15.29
C PHE A 171 18.66 -4.68 15.27
N ARG A 172 17.76 -3.80 14.82
CA ARG A 172 16.33 -4.11 14.64
C ARG A 172 16.13 -5.29 13.70
N ILE A 173 16.82 -5.32 12.56
CA ILE A 173 16.75 -6.45 11.61
C ILE A 173 17.26 -7.74 12.28
N GLY A 174 18.34 -7.66 13.06
CA GLY A 174 18.87 -8.77 13.84
C GLY A 174 17.85 -9.32 14.84
N LEU A 175 17.23 -8.45 15.63
CA LEU A 175 16.19 -8.83 16.60
C LEU A 175 14.97 -9.47 15.92
N LEU A 176 14.51 -8.95 14.78
CA LEU A 176 13.40 -9.56 14.03
C LEU A 176 13.72 -10.98 13.54
N ARG A 177 14.99 -11.25 13.18
CA ARG A 177 15.42 -12.62 12.83
C ARG A 177 15.48 -13.51 14.07
N MET A 178 16.02 -13.02 15.18
CA MET A 178 16.05 -13.76 16.43
C MET A 178 14.65 -14.10 16.92
N GLU A 179 13.72 -13.14 16.89
CA GLU A 179 12.32 -13.33 17.24
C GLU A 179 11.68 -14.45 16.42
N ARG A 180 11.92 -14.46 15.10
CA ARG A 180 11.43 -15.54 14.23
C ARG A 180 11.97 -16.90 14.67
N VAL A 181 13.27 -17.03 14.92
CA VAL A 181 13.89 -18.28 15.37
C VAL A 181 13.33 -18.73 16.72
N VAL A 182 13.09 -17.79 17.64
CA VAL A 182 12.48 -18.10 18.95
C VAL A 182 11.07 -18.63 18.79
N ARG A 183 10.21 -17.99 17.97
CA ARG A 183 8.85 -18.48 17.71
C ARG A 183 8.85 -19.86 17.06
N GLU A 184 9.70 -20.08 16.06
CA GLU A 184 9.86 -21.39 15.41
C GLU A 184 10.27 -22.46 16.44
N ARG A 185 11.17 -22.14 17.39
CA ARG A 185 11.56 -23.06 18.46
C ARG A 185 10.46 -23.32 19.49
N MET A 186 9.69 -22.31 19.89
CA MET A 186 8.56 -22.46 20.82
C MET A 186 7.56 -23.49 20.30
N THR A 187 7.19 -23.42 19.02
CA THR A 187 6.26 -24.38 18.40
C THR A 187 6.79 -25.81 18.39
N ILE A 188 8.11 -26.01 18.28
CA ILE A 188 8.73 -27.34 18.30
C ILE A 188 8.82 -27.90 19.73
N GLN A 189 9.05 -27.04 20.72
CA GLN A 189 9.19 -27.46 22.11
C GLN A 189 7.86 -27.87 22.74
N GLU A 190 6.75 -27.19 22.43
CA GLU A 190 5.41 -27.63 22.85
C GLU A 190 5.08 -29.04 22.33
N ILE A 191 5.42 -29.37 21.08
CA ILE A 191 5.19 -30.71 20.52
C ILE A 191 6.00 -31.79 21.27
N ARG A 192 7.16 -31.44 21.82
CA ARG A 192 8.00 -32.37 22.59
C ARG A 192 7.54 -32.57 24.04
N SER A 193 6.87 -31.60 24.66
CA SER A 193 6.36 -31.76 26.03
C SER A 193 5.15 -32.68 26.12
N TRP A 194 4.36 -32.80 25.05
CA TRP A 194 3.22 -33.74 24.95
C TRP A 194 3.60 -35.20 24.66
N ARG A 195 4.87 -35.48 24.35
CA ARG A 195 5.39 -36.83 24.06
C ARG A 195 6.16 -37.45 25.23
N ARG A 196 6.01 -36.93 26.46
CA ARG A 196 6.51 -37.56 27.69
C ARG A 196 5.38 -37.90 28.63
#